data_AF-A0A1Q9SSG8-F1
#
_entry.id   AF-A0A1Q9SSG8-F1
#
_cell.length_a   1.000
_cell.length_b   1.000
_cell.length_c   1.000
_cell.angle_alpha   90.00
_cell.angle_beta   90.00
_cell.angle_gamma   90.00
#
_symmetry.space_group_name_H-M   'P 1'
#
loop_
_entity.id
_entity.type
_entity.pdbx_description
1 polymer ?
#
loop_
_entity_poly.entity_id
_entity_poly.type
_entity_poly.pdbx_seq_one_letter_code
_entity_poly.pdbx_strand_id
1 'polypeptide(L)'
;MERAYGFGYSQTGGYLANYINGVQPHVVESDGAPIYDGYIVGVAGGAFAGAYPMNQCESAPGPEDPRRQFKDVGVPIMRLMSQSDYLRGIGSRRPDSDATGDQYRHYEMAGAGHATPDELYFSAASEDIVAAGRTVPPMSCNEGPRSRFPSSIFFNAALKNLDLWVQDGVAPPRAEPILVENGAAVLDEFGNVQGGLRSPYLDVPTSTWYGTATGASFCFIAGYERPFDDETVSALYPTHGSYVKAVKDNVRELKEQRFLTPEDARKLHKEATQADIPR
;
A
#
# COMPACT_ATOMS: atom_id res chain seq x y z
N MET A 1 20.94 -12.55 15.32
CA MET A 1 19.71 -13.11 15.90
C MET A 1 18.73 -13.28 14.76
N GLU A 2 18.05 -14.42 14.69
CA GLU A 2 16.92 -14.59 13.76
C GLU A 2 15.79 -13.65 14.21
N ARG A 3 15.13 -12.99 13.26
CA ARG A 3 13.99 -12.09 13.49
C ARG A 3 12.79 -12.63 12.74
N ALA A 4 11.61 -12.51 13.33
CA ALA A 4 10.35 -12.93 12.71
C ALA A 4 9.44 -11.71 12.54
N TYR A 5 8.98 -11.46 11.30
CA TYR A 5 8.05 -10.37 11.00
C TYR A 5 6.69 -10.91 10.59
N GLY A 6 5.63 -10.40 11.20
CA GLY A 6 4.26 -10.72 10.81
C GLY A 6 3.83 -9.85 9.65
N PHE A 7 3.47 -10.46 8.52
CA PHE A 7 2.94 -9.76 7.35
C PHE A 7 1.55 -10.30 7.01
N GLY A 8 0.60 -9.39 6.81
CA GLY A 8 -0.73 -9.73 6.30
C GLY A 8 -1.17 -8.71 5.26
N TYR A 9 -1.80 -9.17 4.19
CA TYR A 9 -2.34 -8.36 3.11
C TYR A 9 -3.85 -8.55 3.00
N SER A 10 -4.61 -7.46 2.91
CA SER A 10 -6.07 -7.50 2.73
C SER A 10 -6.76 -8.26 3.87
N GLN A 11 -7.53 -9.30 3.56
CA GLN A 11 -8.19 -10.16 4.55
C GLN A 11 -7.21 -10.72 5.59
N THR A 12 -6.02 -11.18 5.17
CA THR A 12 -5.00 -11.69 6.11
C THR A 12 -4.40 -10.58 6.96
N GLY A 13 -4.38 -9.33 6.49
CA GLY A 13 -4.04 -8.16 7.31
C GLY A 13 -5.08 -7.91 8.40
N GLY A 14 -6.36 -8.14 8.12
CA GLY A 14 -7.42 -8.09 9.12
C GLY A 14 -7.33 -9.22 10.15
N TYR A 15 -6.98 -10.44 9.73
CA TYR A 15 -6.68 -11.52 10.68
C TYR A 15 -5.44 -11.23 11.51
N LEU A 16 -4.42 -10.59 10.93
CA LEU A 16 -3.25 -10.14 11.66
C LEU A 16 -3.63 -9.08 12.69
N ALA A 17 -4.58 -8.18 12.39
CA ALA A 17 -5.09 -7.22 13.35
C ALA A 17 -5.78 -7.90 14.54
N ASN A 18 -6.58 -8.94 14.28
CA ASN A 18 -7.17 -9.78 15.32
C ASN A 18 -6.10 -10.47 16.19
N TYR A 19 -5.06 -11.02 15.57
CA TYR A 19 -3.95 -11.64 16.29
C TYR A 19 -3.23 -10.62 17.19
N ILE A 20 -2.84 -9.46 16.63
CA ILE A 20 -2.11 -8.41 17.36
C ILE A 20 -2.90 -7.95 18.59
N ASN A 21 -4.20 -7.67 18.44
CA ASN A 21 -4.97 -7.09 19.54
C ASN A 21 -5.60 -8.12 20.48
N GLY A 22 -5.89 -9.34 20.00
CA GLY A 22 -6.69 -10.33 20.71
C GLY A 22 -5.96 -11.61 21.12
N VAL A 23 -4.83 -11.93 20.49
CA VAL A 23 -4.09 -13.19 20.74
C VAL A 23 -2.69 -12.94 21.27
N GLN A 24 -1.96 -12.00 20.66
CA GLN A 24 -0.58 -11.69 21.02
C GLN A 24 -0.41 -11.31 22.50
N PRO A 25 -1.32 -10.56 23.17
CA PRO A 25 -1.19 -10.30 24.59
C PRO A 25 -1.16 -11.57 25.44
N HIS A 26 -1.94 -12.59 25.07
CA HIS A 26 -1.94 -13.89 25.76
C HIS A 26 -0.67 -14.69 25.48
N VAL A 27 -0.11 -14.58 24.27
CA VAL A 27 1.18 -15.17 23.93
C VAL A 27 2.31 -14.55 24.75
N VAL A 28 2.31 -13.23 24.93
CA VAL A 28 3.27 -12.55 25.80
C VAL A 28 3.10 -12.98 27.26
N GLU A 29 1.86 -13.12 27.73
CA GLU A 29 1.59 -13.60 29.08
C GLU A 29 2.08 -15.03 29.31
N SER A 30 1.89 -15.94 28.34
CA SER A 30 2.30 -17.33 28.47
C SER A 30 3.80 -17.57 28.24
N ASP A 31 4.38 -16.90 27.24
CA ASP A 31 5.71 -17.21 26.71
C ASP A 31 6.76 -16.13 27.08
N GLY A 32 6.32 -15.00 27.64
CA GLY A 32 7.17 -13.89 28.09
C GLY A 32 7.63 -12.91 27.00
N ALA A 33 7.31 -13.18 25.73
CA ALA A 33 7.68 -12.35 24.59
C ALA A 33 6.71 -12.55 23.41
N PRO A 34 6.59 -11.56 22.50
CA PRO A 34 5.82 -11.74 21.27
C PRO A 34 6.55 -12.70 20.31
N ILE A 35 5.79 -13.46 19.51
CA ILE A 35 6.36 -14.33 18.47
C ILE A 35 7.05 -13.53 17.35
N TYR A 36 6.50 -12.36 17.03
CA TYR A 36 7.00 -11.49 15.97
C TYR A 36 7.65 -10.25 16.57
N ASP A 37 8.80 -9.86 16.02
CA ASP A 37 9.54 -8.67 16.41
C ASP A 37 8.94 -7.37 15.85
N GLY A 38 7.99 -7.48 14.92
CA GLY A 38 7.29 -6.35 14.30
C GLY A 38 6.29 -6.81 13.25
N TYR A 39 5.42 -5.88 12.83
CA TYR A 39 4.31 -6.19 11.92
C TYR A 39 4.20 -5.23 10.75
N ILE A 40 3.84 -5.78 9.59
CA ILE A 40 3.31 -5.03 8.45
C ILE A 40 1.86 -5.46 8.22
N VAL A 41 0.94 -4.52 8.39
CA VAL A 41 -0.49 -4.70 8.12
C VAL A 41 -0.80 -4.00 6.81
N GLY A 42 -0.76 -4.77 5.72
CA GLY A 42 -0.95 -4.29 4.36
C GLY A 42 -2.42 -4.26 3.95
N VAL A 43 -2.83 -3.12 3.42
CA VAL A 43 -4.15 -2.80 2.86
C VAL A 43 -5.32 -3.28 3.72
N ALA A 44 -5.18 -3.13 5.04
CA ALA A 44 -6.16 -3.57 6.03
C ALA A 44 -6.28 -2.56 7.18
N GLY A 45 -7.47 -1.98 7.33
CA GLY A 45 -7.77 -0.98 8.34
C GLY A 45 -9.23 -0.52 8.29
N GLY A 46 -9.69 0.10 9.37
CA GLY A 46 -10.99 0.75 9.48
C GLY A 46 -12.13 -0.18 9.05
N ALA A 47 -13.11 0.35 8.31
CA ALA A 47 -14.27 -0.40 7.84
C ALA A 47 -14.01 -1.21 6.54
N PHE A 48 -12.78 -1.22 6.02
CA PHE A 48 -12.41 -1.99 4.84
C PHE A 48 -12.15 -3.46 5.21
N ALA A 49 -11.03 -3.71 5.90
CA ALA A 49 -10.61 -5.04 6.37
C ALA A 49 -9.99 -4.96 7.79
N GLY A 50 -10.43 -4.00 8.61
CA GLY A 50 -9.74 -3.66 9.87
C GLY A 50 -9.93 -4.63 11.04
N ALA A 51 -10.91 -5.54 11.00
CA ALA A 51 -11.12 -6.60 11.97
C ALA A 51 -12.19 -7.58 11.45
N TYR A 52 -12.06 -8.85 11.81
CA TYR A 52 -12.99 -9.93 11.47
C TYR A 52 -13.55 -10.61 12.73
N PRO A 53 -14.68 -11.34 12.65
CA PRO A 53 -15.09 -12.24 13.72
C PRO A 53 -13.99 -13.29 13.98
N MET A 54 -13.66 -13.60 15.24
CA MET A 54 -12.74 -14.69 15.58
C MET A 54 -13.39 -16.07 15.34
N ASN A 55 -14.71 -16.15 15.47
CA ASN A 55 -15.48 -17.37 15.26
C ASN A 55 -16.91 -17.07 14.76
N GLN A 56 -17.68 -18.12 14.50
CA GLN A 56 -19.04 -18.04 13.93
C GLN A 56 -20.10 -17.53 14.90
N CYS A 57 -19.78 -17.37 16.19
CA CYS A 57 -20.71 -16.97 17.24
C CYS A 57 -20.68 -15.47 17.55
N GLU A 58 -19.87 -14.68 16.83
CA GLU A 58 -19.79 -13.24 17.00
C GLU A 58 -19.86 -12.47 15.67
N SER A 59 -20.13 -11.17 15.78
CA SER A 59 -20.03 -10.25 14.65
C SER A 59 -18.66 -9.57 14.64
N ALA A 60 -18.26 -9.04 13.48
CA ALA A 60 -17.06 -8.23 13.40
C ALA A 60 -17.20 -7.00 14.31
N PRO A 61 -16.12 -6.53 14.98
CA PRO A 61 -16.15 -5.30 15.77
C PRO A 61 -16.74 -4.12 14.97
N GLY A 62 -17.50 -3.22 15.60
CA GLY A 62 -18.03 -2.03 14.90
C GLY A 62 -16.92 -1.10 14.39
N PRO A 63 -17.19 -0.13 13.49
CA PRO A 63 -16.18 0.80 12.96
C PRO A 63 -15.42 1.60 14.02
N GLU A 64 -16.12 2.00 15.10
CA GLU A 64 -15.55 2.78 16.23
C GLU A 64 -14.97 1.89 17.34
N ASP A 65 -14.94 0.57 17.15
CA ASP A 65 -14.47 -0.34 18.18
C ASP A 65 -12.94 -0.20 18.36
N PRO A 66 -12.44 -0.02 19.59
CA PRO A 66 -11.01 0.16 19.84
C PRO A 66 -10.16 -1.02 19.37
N ARG A 67 -10.74 -2.22 19.23
CA ARG A 67 -10.06 -3.41 18.69
C ARG A 67 -9.62 -3.26 17.23
N ARG A 68 -10.08 -2.23 16.51
CA ARG A 68 -9.62 -1.89 15.15
C ARG A 68 -8.36 -1.02 15.13
N GLN A 69 -7.96 -0.47 16.29
CA GLN A 69 -6.74 0.30 16.45
C GLN A 69 -5.61 -0.55 17.02
N PHE A 70 -4.38 -0.19 16.68
CA PHE A 70 -3.20 -0.71 17.36
C PHE A 70 -2.75 0.33 18.36
N LYS A 71 -2.45 -0.07 19.59
CA LYS A 71 -1.88 0.78 20.62
C LYS A 71 -1.14 -0.07 21.64
N ASP A 72 0.03 0.40 22.08
CA ASP A 72 0.82 -0.23 23.16
C ASP A 72 1.12 -1.73 22.90
N VAL A 73 1.40 -2.10 21.64
CA VAL A 73 1.58 -3.51 21.21
C VAL A 73 2.92 -4.11 21.68
N GLY A 74 3.89 -3.29 22.07
CA GLY A 74 5.20 -3.73 22.55
C GLY A 74 6.25 -3.95 21.46
N VAL A 75 5.84 -3.97 20.18
CA VAL A 75 6.72 -4.06 19.01
C VAL A 75 6.28 -3.11 17.90
N PRO A 76 7.16 -2.72 16.97
CA PRO A 76 6.82 -1.79 15.89
C PRO A 76 5.77 -2.33 14.91
N ILE A 77 4.87 -1.43 14.48
CA ILE A 77 3.85 -1.72 13.47
C ILE A 77 3.92 -0.69 12.35
N MET A 78 3.88 -1.18 11.10
CA MET A 78 3.62 -0.36 9.92
C MET A 78 2.31 -0.79 9.27
N ARG A 79 1.31 0.09 9.24
CA ARG A 79 0.06 -0.11 8.50
C ARG A 79 0.16 0.63 7.16
N LEU A 80 -0.07 -0.07 6.06
CA LEU A 80 -0.10 0.50 4.71
C LEU A 80 -1.52 0.39 4.15
N MET A 81 -2.06 1.44 3.55
CA MET A 81 -3.34 1.43 2.84
C MET A 81 -3.11 1.79 1.37
N SER A 82 -3.90 1.25 0.45
CA SER A 82 -3.85 1.65 -0.97
C SER A 82 -4.77 2.86 -1.24
N GLN A 83 -4.63 3.49 -2.41
CA GLN A 83 -5.58 4.51 -2.87
C GLN A 83 -7.01 3.96 -3.01
N SER A 84 -7.20 2.66 -3.21
CA SER A 84 -8.52 2.01 -3.25
C SER A 84 -9.18 1.92 -1.88
N ASP A 85 -8.39 1.79 -0.82
CA ASP A 85 -8.87 1.31 0.48
C ASP A 85 -8.87 2.38 1.57
N TYR A 86 -7.98 3.37 1.45
CA TYR A 86 -7.69 4.32 2.53
C TYR A 86 -8.95 5.03 3.04
N LEU A 87 -9.87 5.42 2.14
CA LEU A 87 -11.07 6.17 2.53
C LEU A 87 -12.06 5.30 3.31
N ARG A 88 -12.29 4.06 2.87
CA ARG A 88 -13.12 3.10 3.64
C ARG A 88 -12.41 2.62 4.91
N GLY A 89 -11.09 2.62 4.89
CA GLY A 89 -10.23 2.34 6.03
C GLY A 89 -9.92 3.54 6.92
N ILE A 90 -10.47 4.74 6.66
CA ILE A 90 -9.96 6.00 7.22
C ILE A 90 -9.98 6.04 8.75
N GLY A 91 -10.91 5.32 9.37
CA GLY A 91 -10.97 5.16 10.83
C GLY A 91 -9.69 4.57 11.42
N SER A 92 -8.86 3.88 10.62
CA SER A 92 -7.54 3.35 11.04
C SER A 92 -6.42 4.39 11.16
N ARG A 93 -6.66 5.63 10.73
CA ARG A 93 -5.71 6.71 10.91
C ARG A 93 -5.57 7.01 12.40
N ARG A 94 -4.32 7.04 12.85
CA ARG A 94 -3.90 7.59 14.15
C ARG A 94 -2.53 8.25 13.96
N PRO A 95 -2.13 9.17 14.84
CA PRO A 95 -0.80 9.77 14.76
C PRO A 95 0.31 8.71 14.83
N ASP A 96 1.33 8.91 14.00
CA ASP A 96 2.59 8.16 14.04
C ASP A 96 3.27 8.32 15.41
N SER A 97 3.89 7.26 15.91
CA SER A 97 4.52 7.21 17.22
C SER A 97 5.88 6.53 17.17
N ASP A 98 6.84 7.11 17.89
CA ASP A 98 8.19 6.55 18.14
C ASP A 98 8.36 6.10 19.58
N ALA A 99 7.31 6.23 20.40
CA ALA A 99 7.35 5.88 21.80
C ALA A 99 7.59 4.37 21.96
N THR A 100 8.50 4.01 22.86
CA THR A 100 8.77 2.61 23.18
C THR A 100 7.51 1.91 23.66
N GLY A 101 7.16 0.80 23.02
CA GLY A 101 5.95 0.04 23.27
C GLY A 101 4.77 0.42 22.37
N ASP A 102 4.78 1.61 21.76
CA ASP A 102 3.72 2.12 20.89
C ASP A 102 4.27 2.63 19.56
N GLN A 103 5.34 2.01 19.07
CA GLN A 103 5.96 2.32 17.78
C GLN A 103 4.98 2.03 16.64
N TYR A 104 4.56 3.09 15.93
CA TYR A 104 3.55 2.98 14.87
C TYR A 104 3.84 3.92 13.70
N ARG A 105 3.58 3.40 12.49
CA ARG A 105 3.52 4.15 11.24
C ARG A 105 2.26 3.84 10.45
N HIS A 106 1.64 4.87 9.88
CA HIS A 106 0.55 4.74 8.93
C HIS A 106 0.92 5.37 7.59
N TYR A 107 0.91 4.58 6.52
CA TYR A 107 1.18 5.07 5.18
C TYR A 107 0.02 4.78 4.25
N GLU A 108 -0.23 5.70 3.32
CA GLU A 108 -1.24 5.55 2.28
C GLU A 108 -0.55 5.67 0.92
N MET A 109 -0.58 4.60 0.12
CA MET A 109 0.16 4.48 -1.13
C MET A 109 -0.60 5.20 -2.26
N ALA A 110 -0.22 6.45 -2.52
CA ALA A 110 -0.84 7.26 -3.56
C ALA A 110 -0.55 6.65 -4.95
N GLY A 111 -1.58 6.53 -5.78
CA GLY A 111 -1.56 5.88 -7.10
C GLY A 111 -1.74 4.36 -7.07
N ALA A 112 -1.43 3.69 -5.96
CA ALA A 112 -1.48 2.23 -5.88
C ALA A 112 -2.91 1.71 -5.69
N GLY A 113 -3.30 0.73 -6.49
CA GLY A 113 -4.50 -0.08 -6.25
C GLY A 113 -4.27 -1.17 -5.20
N HIS A 114 -5.33 -1.69 -4.61
CA HIS A 114 -5.28 -2.86 -3.73
C HIS A 114 -5.01 -4.15 -4.50
N ALA A 115 -5.70 -4.33 -5.63
CA ALA A 115 -5.54 -5.48 -6.49
C ALA A 115 -4.71 -5.05 -7.71
N THR A 116 -3.62 -5.75 -7.99
CA THR A 116 -2.80 -5.54 -9.19
C THR A 116 -2.94 -6.76 -10.10
N PRO A 117 -2.45 -6.71 -11.35
CA PRO A 117 -2.34 -7.91 -12.17
C PRO A 117 -1.60 -9.07 -11.50
N ASP A 118 -0.66 -8.78 -10.58
CA ASP A 118 0.14 -9.80 -9.89
C ASP A 118 -0.72 -10.82 -9.13
N GLU A 119 -1.82 -10.40 -8.51
CA GLU A 119 -2.70 -11.33 -7.77
C GLU A 119 -3.27 -12.42 -8.69
N LEU A 120 -3.44 -12.11 -9.98
CA LEU A 120 -3.97 -13.03 -10.99
C LEU A 120 -2.85 -13.84 -11.64
N TYR A 121 -1.68 -13.25 -11.86
CA TYR A 121 -0.51 -13.97 -12.38
C TYR A 121 -0.04 -15.11 -11.48
N PHE A 122 -0.25 -14.97 -10.17
CA PHE A 122 0.09 -15.99 -9.17
C PHE A 122 -1.14 -16.72 -8.61
N SER A 123 -2.31 -16.54 -9.21
CA SER A 123 -3.52 -17.29 -8.86
C SER A 123 -3.52 -18.70 -9.48
N ALA A 124 -4.51 -19.52 -9.11
CA ALA A 124 -4.76 -20.80 -9.77
C ALA A 124 -4.96 -20.62 -11.28
N ALA A 125 -4.56 -21.62 -12.07
CA ALA A 125 -4.76 -21.60 -13.51
C ALA A 125 -6.26 -21.50 -13.86
N SER A 126 -6.57 -20.87 -15.01
CA SER A 126 -7.96 -20.67 -15.44
C SER A 126 -8.73 -22.00 -15.51
N GLU A 127 -8.06 -23.06 -15.96
CA GLU A 127 -8.61 -24.41 -16.09
C GLU A 127 -9.02 -24.98 -14.72
N ASP A 128 -8.20 -24.80 -13.69
CA ASP A 128 -8.48 -25.27 -12.33
C ASP A 128 -9.63 -24.48 -11.68
N ILE A 129 -9.69 -23.16 -11.92
CA ILE A 129 -10.78 -22.30 -11.43
C ILE A 129 -12.12 -22.76 -12.03
N VAL A 130 -12.15 -23.05 -13.34
CA VAL A 130 -13.33 -23.57 -14.03
C VAL A 130 -13.69 -24.97 -13.53
N ALA A 131 -12.71 -25.87 -13.35
CA ALA A 131 -12.93 -27.21 -12.83
C ALA A 131 -13.51 -27.19 -11.40
N ALA A 132 -13.17 -26.19 -10.59
CA ALA A 132 -13.75 -25.93 -9.27
C ALA A 132 -15.15 -25.28 -9.32
N GLY A 133 -15.74 -25.10 -10.51
CA GLY A 133 -17.06 -24.49 -10.70
C GLY A 133 -17.10 -22.99 -10.38
N ARG A 134 -15.96 -22.29 -10.52
CA ARG A 134 -15.85 -20.85 -10.26
C ARG A 134 -15.62 -20.08 -11.55
N THR A 135 -15.96 -18.80 -11.53
CA THR A 135 -15.70 -17.88 -12.64
C THR A 135 -14.26 -17.37 -12.57
N VAL A 136 -13.53 -17.46 -13.68
CA VAL A 136 -12.18 -16.89 -13.79
C VAL A 136 -12.26 -15.37 -13.61
N PRO A 137 -11.50 -14.79 -12.66
CA PRO A 137 -11.46 -13.34 -12.49
C PRO A 137 -10.89 -12.66 -13.76
N PRO A 138 -11.49 -11.54 -14.21
CA PRO A 138 -11.00 -10.87 -15.40
C PRO A 138 -9.71 -10.08 -15.13
N MET A 139 -8.78 -10.14 -16.09
CA MET A 139 -7.55 -9.34 -16.12
C MET A 139 -7.79 -7.86 -16.42
N SER A 140 -8.95 -7.54 -17.00
CA SER A 140 -9.37 -6.18 -17.33
C SER A 140 -10.67 -5.84 -16.60
N CYS A 141 -10.80 -4.56 -16.28
CA CYS A 141 -12.02 -3.94 -15.80
C CYS A 141 -12.69 -3.18 -16.97
N ASN A 142 -13.80 -2.51 -16.71
CA ASN A 142 -14.53 -1.80 -17.77
C ASN A 142 -13.72 -0.65 -18.37
N GLU A 143 -12.82 -0.05 -17.58
CA GLU A 143 -11.93 1.04 -18.01
C GLU A 143 -10.67 0.54 -18.74
N GLY A 144 -10.47 -0.78 -18.83
CA GLY A 144 -9.32 -1.39 -19.49
C GLY A 144 -8.53 -2.31 -18.56
N PRO A 145 -7.26 -2.59 -18.87
CA PRO A 145 -6.38 -3.38 -18.02
C PRO A 145 -6.29 -2.80 -16.60
N ARG A 146 -6.14 -3.68 -15.60
CA ARG A 146 -5.90 -3.25 -14.21
C ARG A 146 -4.61 -2.43 -14.12
N SER A 147 -4.53 -1.58 -13.10
CA SER A 147 -3.39 -0.69 -12.89
C SER A 147 -2.05 -1.44 -12.85
N ARG A 148 -1.08 -0.95 -13.62
CA ARG A 148 0.32 -1.43 -13.58
C ARG A 148 1.17 -0.74 -12.50
N PHE A 149 0.56 0.08 -11.64
CA PHE A 149 1.29 0.79 -10.60
C PHE A 149 1.99 -0.20 -9.65
N PRO A 150 3.32 -0.14 -9.47
CA PRO A 150 4.04 -1.13 -8.69
C PRO A 150 3.96 -0.82 -7.19
N SER A 151 2.94 -1.35 -6.50
CA SER A 151 2.81 -1.22 -5.03
C SER A 151 4.01 -1.80 -4.27
N SER A 152 4.75 -2.73 -4.89
CA SER A 152 5.95 -3.36 -4.31
C SER A 152 7.03 -2.38 -3.87
N ILE A 153 7.17 -1.22 -4.52
CA ILE A 153 8.17 -0.21 -4.14
C ILE A 153 7.95 0.29 -2.70
N PHE A 154 6.69 0.41 -2.28
CA PHE A 154 6.32 0.87 -0.95
C PHE A 154 6.48 -0.24 0.09
N PHE A 155 6.09 -1.47 -0.23
CA PHE A 155 6.27 -2.62 0.67
C PHE A 155 7.74 -2.98 0.88
N ASN A 156 8.58 -2.90 -0.16
CA ASN A 156 10.02 -3.11 -0.05
C ASN A 156 10.66 -2.08 0.91
N ALA A 157 10.29 -0.80 0.77
CA ALA A 157 10.74 0.26 1.66
C ALA A 157 10.20 0.07 3.08
N ALA A 158 8.93 -0.33 3.25
CA ALA A 158 8.34 -0.60 4.55
C ALA A 158 9.05 -1.75 5.27
N LEU A 159 9.30 -2.87 4.59
CA LEU A 159 10.03 -4.00 5.16
C LEU A 159 11.44 -3.60 5.61
N LYS A 160 12.17 -2.88 4.74
CA LYS A 160 13.52 -2.42 5.09
C LYS A 160 13.53 -1.46 6.27
N ASN A 161 12.54 -0.55 6.35
CA ASN A 161 12.44 0.39 7.46
C ASN A 161 11.96 -0.29 8.75
N LEU A 162 11.06 -1.27 8.69
CA LEU A 162 10.66 -2.06 9.84
C LEU A 162 11.86 -2.81 10.40
N ASP A 163 12.65 -3.44 9.53
CA ASP A 163 13.86 -4.17 9.90
C ASP A 163 14.87 -3.27 10.63
N LEU A 164 15.14 -2.07 10.10
CA LEU A 164 15.98 -1.06 10.76
C LEU A 164 15.39 -0.59 12.10
N TRP A 165 14.06 -0.48 12.18
CA TRP A 165 13.40 -0.05 13.42
C TRP A 165 13.56 -1.10 14.52
N VAL A 166 13.41 -2.37 14.17
CA VAL A 166 13.54 -3.51 15.08
C VAL A 166 15.00 -3.75 15.48
N GLN A 167 15.93 -3.69 14.53
CA GLN A 167 17.34 -3.99 14.78
C GLN A 167 18.05 -2.84 15.49
N ASP A 168 17.90 -1.64 14.96
CA ASP A 168 18.75 -0.50 15.31
C ASP A 168 17.98 0.63 16.01
N GLY A 169 16.67 0.48 16.22
CA GLY A 169 15.82 1.53 16.75
C GLY A 169 15.62 2.71 15.80
N VAL A 170 16.03 2.58 14.53
CA VAL A 170 15.94 3.66 13.54
C VAL A 170 14.53 3.72 12.99
N ALA A 171 13.71 4.61 13.53
CA ALA A 171 12.32 4.75 13.14
C ALA A 171 12.17 5.02 11.63
N PRO A 172 11.14 4.48 10.96
CA PRO A 172 10.80 4.82 9.58
C PRO A 172 10.51 6.32 9.47
N PRO A 173 10.64 6.91 8.26
CA PRO A 173 10.21 8.29 8.03
C PRO A 173 8.73 8.50 8.41
N ARG A 174 8.30 9.75 8.52
CA ARG A 174 6.87 10.08 8.68
C ARG A 174 6.34 10.53 7.32
N ALA A 175 5.10 10.21 7.01
CA ALA A 175 4.45 10.64 5.79
C ALA A 175 3.05 11.17 6.10
N GLU A 176 2.68 12.26 5.43
CA GLU A 176 1.30 12.74 5.49
C GLU A 176 0.38 11.76 4.75
N PRO A 177 -0.84 11.51 5.25
CA PRO A 177 -1.80 10.67 4.56
C PRO A 177 -2.31 11.35 3.28
N ILE A 178 -3.06 10.62 2.45
CA ILE A 178 -3.78 11.20 1.32
C ILE A 178 -4.74 12.27 1.86
N LEU A 179 -4.69 13.45 1.25
CA LEU A 179 -5.48 14.60 1.66
C LEU A 179 -6.96 14.35 1.36
N VAL A 180 -7.81 14.54 2.37
CA VAL A 180 -9.26 14.35 2.29
C VAL A 180 -9.97 15.62 2.72
N GLU A 181 -10.86 16.11 1.87
CA GLU A 181 -11.75 17.23 2.17
C GLU A 181 -13.19 16.83 1.83
N ASN A 182 -14.13 17.15 2.71
CA ASN A 182 -15.56 16.84 2.52
C ASN A 182 -15.83 15.36 2.16
N GLY A 183 -15.01 14.44 2.69
CA GLY A 183 -15.16 13.00 2.46
C GLY A 183 -14.63 12.50 1.10
N ALA A 184 -13.90 13.31 0.34
CA ALA A 184 -13.29 12.93 -0.93
C ALA A 184 -11.80 13.27 -0.97
N ALA A 185 -11.05 12.56 -1.82
CA ALA A 185 -9.64 12.86 -2.06
C ALA A 185 -9.50 14.26 -2.68
N VAL A 186 -8.52 15.03 -2.23
CA VAL A 186 -8.08 16.23 -2.97
C VAL A 186 -7.15 15.79 -4.09
N LEU A 187 -7.40 16.29 -5.30
CA LEU A 187 -6.62 15.94 -6.49
C LEU A 187 -5.68 17.08 -6.88
N ASP A 188 -4.53 16.75 -7.47
CA ASP A 188 -3.64 17.70 -8.13
C ASP A 188 -4.14 18.07 -9.53
N GLU A 189 -3.41 18.94 -10.22
CA GLU A 189 -3.72 19.40 -11.58
C GLU A 189 -3.77 18.27 -12.62
N PHE A 190 -3.20 17.10 -12.31
CA PHE A 190 -3.19 15.91 -13.16
C PHE A 190 -4.26 14.88 -12.78
N GLY A 191 -5.11 15.20 -11.80
CA GLY A 191 -6.16 14.32 -11.30
C GLY A 191 -5.65 13.20 -10.39
N ASN A 192 -4.39 13.26 -9.94
CA ASN A 192 -3.82 12.30 -8.98
C ASN A 192 -4.05 12.79 -7.54
N VAL A 193 -4.14 11.88 -6.58
CA VAL A 193 -4.41 12.24 -5.17
C VAL A 193 -3.23 12.98 -4.53
N GLN A 194 -3.51 14.07 -3.80
CA GLN A 194 -2.50 14.80 -3.03
C GLN A 194 -2.19 14.10 -1.69
N GLY A 195 -0.97 14.28 -1.19
CA GLY A 195 -0.49 13.59 0.01
C GLY A 195 -0.25 12.10 -0.20
N GLY A 196 -0.09 11.37 0.90
CA GLY A 196 0.29 9.96 0.87
C GLY A 196 1.75 9.75 0.44
N LEU A 197 2.13 8.47 0.32
CA LEU A 197 3.38 8.07 -0.31
C LEU A 197 3.24 8.23 -1.82
N ARG A 198 3.72 9.35 -2.35
CA ARG A 198 3.86 9.57 -3.79
C ARG A 198 5.17 9.00 -4.31
N SER A 199 5.21 8.76 -5.60
CA SER A 199 6.34 8.17 -6.33
C SER A 199 6.50 8.90 -7.66
N PRO A 200 7.54 8.59 -8.47
CA PRO A 200 7.71 9.25 -9.76
C PRO A 200 6.50 9.10 -10.69
N TYR A 201 5.66 8.07 -10.52
CA TYR A 201 4.44 7.89 -11.29
C TYR A 201 3.41 9.01 -11.07
N LEU A 202 3.45 9.69 -9.92
CA LEU A 202 2.55 10.80 -9.56
C LEU A 202 3.28 12.15 -9.58
N ASP A 203 4.54 12.20 -9.16
CA ASP A 203 5.33 13.45 -9.08
C ASP A 203 5.98 13.84 -10.41
N VAL A 204 6.15 12.88 -11.31
CA VAL A 204 6.63 13.06 -12.69
C VAL A 204 5.67 12.31 -13.62
N PRO A 205 4.37 12.68 -13.62
CA PRO A 205 3.33 11.82 -14.18
C PRO A 205 3.37 11.81 -15.71
N THR A 206 3.05 10.65 -16.27
CA THR A 206 2.68 10.44 -17.68
C THR A 206 1.25 9.91 -17.83
N SER A 207 0.56 9.73 -16.71
CA SER A 207 -0.78 9.15 -16.60
C SER A 207 -1.49 9.74 -15.37
N THR A 208 -2.82 9.73 -15.40
CA THR A 208 -3.64 9.80 -14.18
C THR A 208 -3.83 8.37 -13.65
N TRP A 209 -3.65 8.18 -12.34
CA TRP A 209 -3.75 6.89 -11.65
C TRP A 209 -4.98 6.83 -10.75
N TYR A 210 -5.84 5.86 -11.01
CA TYR A 210 -7.08 5.64 -10.28
C TYR A 210 -6.94 4.41 -9.38
N GLY A 211 -7.34 4.53 -8.13
CA GLY A 211 -7.35 3.42 -7.18
C GLY A 211 -8.47 2.41 -7.41
N THR A 212 -9.56 2.78 -8.07
CA THR A 212 -10.73 1.90 -8.25
C THR A 212 -11.22 1.91 -9.69
N ALA A 213 -11.78 0.79 -10.14
CA ALA A 213 -12.34 0.59 -11.47
C ALA A 213 -13.75 -0.03 -11.35
N THR A 214 -14.52 -0.03 -12.44
CA THR A 214 -15.83 -0.71 -12.48
C THR A 214 -15.72 -2.05 -13.20
N GLY A 215 -16.58 -3.01 -12.85
CA GLY A 215 -16.59 -4.33 -13.49
C GLY A 215 -16.82 -5.47 -12.51
N ALA A 216 -16.63 -6.68 -13.00
CA ALA A 216 -16.80 -7.90 -12.22
C ALA A 216 -15.66 -8.13 -11.22
N SER A 217 -15.88 -9.04 -10.26
CA SER A 217 -14.84 -9.49 -9.32
C SER A 217 -14.22 -8.31 -8.55
N PHE A 218 -12.89 -8.26 -8.46
CA PHE A 218 -12.12 -7.29 -7.67
C PHE A 218 -11.89 -5.96 -8.39
N CYS A 219 -12.62 -5.64 -9.47
CA CYS A 219 -12.42 -4.37 -10.18
C CYS A 219 -12.62 -3.13 -9.30
N PHE A 220 -13.54 -3.19 -8.33
CA PHE A 220 -13.77 -2.10 -7.38
C PHE A 220 -12.55 -1.75 -6.51
N ILE A 221 -11.50 -2.59 -6.51
CA ILE A 221 -10.24 -2.39 -5.77
C ILE A 221 -8.98 -2.51 -6.66
N ALA A 222 -9.12 -2.72 -7.98
CA ALA A 222 -7.97 -3.03 -8.85
C ALA A 222 -7.26 -1.83 -9.49
N GLY A 223 -7.88 -0.64 -9.40
CA GLY A 223 -7.40 0.56 -10.06
C GLY A 223 -7.22 0.43 -11.58
N TYR A 224 -6.90 1.55 -12.21
CA TYR A 224 -6.53 1.64 -13.63
C TYR A 224 -5.70 2.90 -13.88
N GLU A 225 -5.12 3.01 -15.07
CA GLU A 225 -4.40 4.21 -15.50
C GLU A 225 -5.06 4.83 -16.74
N ARG A 226 -4.97 6.15 -16.87
CA ARG A 226 -5.23 6.86 -18.12
C ARG A 226 -3.96 7.60 -18.55
N PRO A 227 -3.24 7.11 -19.56
CA PRO A 227 -2.10 7.84 -20.12
C PRO A 227 -2.52 9.22 -20.60
N PHE A 228 -1.63 10.21 -20.43
CA PHE A 228 -1.80 11.52 -21.05
C PHE A 228 -1.64 11.44 -22.56
N ASP A 229 -2.22 12.42 -23.27
CA ASP A 229 -1.97 12.62 -24.69
C ASP A 229 -0.54 13.14 -24.94
N ASP A 230 -0.08 13.00 -26.18
CA ASP A 230 1.30 13.30 -26.55
C ASP A 230 1.60 14.80 -26.44
N GLU A 231 0.60 15.67 -26.66
CA GLU A 231 0.70 17.11 -26.45
C GLU A 231 0.98 17.46 -24.98
N THR A 232 0.25 16.86 -24.04
CA THR A 232 0.45 17.06 -22.60
C THR A 232 1.81 16.53 -22.17
N VAL A 233 2.19 15.32 -22.60
CA VAL A 233 3.49 14.74 -22.26
C VAL A 233 4.63 15.59 -22.83
N SER A 234 4.52 16.07 -24.07
CA SER A 234 5.53 16.93 -24.70
C SER A 234 5.64 18.31 -24.04
N ALA A 235 4.53 18.85 -23.54
CA ALA A 235 4.53 20.09 -22.78
C ALA A 235 5.22 19.94 -21.42
N LEU A 236 5.00 18.81 -20.72
CA LEU A 236 5.63 18.51 -19.44
C LEU A 236 7.12 18.14 -19.61
N TYR A 237 7.44 17.35 -20.63
CA TYR A 237 8.78 16.82 -20.90
C TYR A 237 9.16 17.06 -22.36
N PRO A 238 9.71 18.24 -22.72
CA PRO A 238 10.05 18.58 -24.10
C PRO A 238 11.07 17.64 -24.76
N THR A 239 11.82 16.88 -23.96
CA THR A 239 12.78 15.88 -24.44
C THR A 239 12.77 14.64 -23.55
N HIS A 240 13.25 13.51 -24.09
CA HIS A 240 13.46 12.30 -23.28
C HIS A 240 14.44 12.54 -22.12
N GLY A 241 15.49 13.35 -22.36
CA GLY A 241 16.43 13.76 -21.33
C GLY A 241 15.77 14.52 -20.17
N SER A 242 14.78 15.38 -20.44
CA SER A 242 14.05 16.09 -19.38
C SER A 242 13.20 15.15 -18.53
N TYR A 243 12.50 14.19 -19.14
CA TYR A 243 11.72 13.18 -18.41
C TYR A 243 12.62 12.32 -17.52
N VAL A 244 13.68 11.75 -18.09
CA VAL A 244 14.64 10.90 -17.34
C VAL A 244 15.28 11.67 -16.19
N LYS A 245 15.62 12.94 -16.40
CA LYS A 245 16.19 13.79 -15.34
C LYS A 245 15.18 14.01 -14.22
N ALA A 246 13.94 14.37 -14.54
CA ALA A 246 12.88 14.59 -13.56
C ALA A 246 12.64 13.33 -12.70
N VAL A 247 12.51 12.16 -13.34
CA VAL A 247 12.37 10.88 -12.61
C VAL A 247 13.57 10.62 -11.71
N LYS A 248 14.81 10.82 -12.20
CA LYS A 248 16.03 10.61 -11.40
C LYS A 248 16.12 11.52 -10.18
N ASP A 249 15.73 12.78 -10.33
CA ASP A 249 15.76 13.74 -9.23
C ASP A 249 14.75 13.35 -8.13
N ASN A 250 13.50 13.00 -8.52
CA ASN A 250 12.48 12.53 -7.57
C ASN A 250 12.87 11.19 -6.91
N VAL A 251 13.37 10.22 -7.68
CA VAL A 251 13.86 8.93 -7.13
C VAL A 251 15.01 9.13 -6.15
N ARG A 252 15.94 10.06 -6.42
CA ARG A 252 17.04 10.38 -5.48
C ARG A 252 16.48 10.87 -4.15
N GLU A 253 15.56 11.82 -4.19
CA GLU A 253 14.92 12.39 -2.99
C GLU A 253 14.19 11.31 -2.17
N LEU A 254 13.33 10.52 -2.82
CA LEU A 254 12.59 9.45 -2.13
C LEU A 254 13.50 8.37 -1.53
N LYS A 255 14.63 8.07 -2.19
CA LYS A 255 15.65 7.16 -1.66
C LYS A 255 16.36 7.76 -0.44
N GLU A 256 16.73 9.04 -0.49
CA GLU A 256 17.35 9.75 0.66
C GLU A 256 16.40 9.81 1.85
N GLN A 257 15.10 9.96 1.61
CA GLN A 257 14.04 9.92 2.62
C GLN A 257 13.71 8.49 3.12
N ARG A 258 14.27 7.44 2.50
CA ARG A 258 13.97 6.02 2.75
C ARG A 258 12.55 5.57 2.37
N PHE A 259 11.85 6.32 1.50
CA PHE A 259 10.60 5.88 0.89
C PHE A 259 10.81 4.95 -0.31
N LEU A 260 12.04 4.86 -0.83
CA LEU A 260 12.45 3.86 -1.82
C LEU A 260 13.70 3.11 -1.37
N THR A 261 13.75 1.83 -1.72
CA THR A 261 15.00 1.05 -1.58
C THR A 261 16.00 1.43 -2.68
N PRO A 262 17.31 1.22 -2.47
CA PRO A 262 18.30 1.36 -3.54
C PRO A 262 17.98 0.50 -4.78
N GLU A 263 17.41 -0.69 -4.57
CA GLU A 263 17.03 -1.65 -5.62
C GLU A 263 15.91 -1.09 -6.48
N ASP A 264 14.85 -0.57 -5.87
CA ASP A 264 13.71 -0.02 -6.60
C ASP A 264 14.05 1.32 -7.25
N ALA A 265 14.91 2.12 -6.61
CA ALA A 265 15.49 3.31 -7.26
C ALA A 265 16.22 2.97 -8.57
N ARG A 266 17.00 1.89 -8.59
CA ARG A 266 17.67 1.42 -9.82
C ARG A 266 16.67 0.94 -10.88
N LYS A 267 15.60 0.24 -10.48
CA LYS A 267 14.55 -0.21 -11.40
C LYS A 267 13.81 0.97 -12.04
N LEU A 268 13.38 1.95 -11.25
CA LEU A 268 12.68 3.15 -11.72
C LEU A 268 13.56 4.00 -12.66
N HIS A 269 14.86 4.13 -12.34
CA HIS A 269 15.80 4.77 -13.26
C HIS A 269 15.89 4.03 -14.60
N LYS A 270 15.97 2.70 -14.57
CA LYS A 270 16.05 1.87 -15.78
C LYS A 270 14.78 2.00 -16.61
N GLU A 271 13.62 1.90 -15.96
CA GLU A 271 12.31 2.10 -16.60
C GLU A 271 12.25 3.45 -17.31
N ALA A 272 12.61 4.54 -16.62
CA ALA A 272 12.59 5.88 -17.22
C ALA A 272 13.51 5.98 -18.45
N THR A 273 14.71 5.40 -18.41
CA THR A 273 15.65 5.41 -19.55
C THR A 273 15.23 4.54 -20.72
N GLN A 274 14.30 3.61 -20.51
CA GLN A 274 13.77 2.71 -21.54
C GLN A 274 12.39 3.15 -22.04
N ALA A 275 11.80 4.16 -21.40
CA ALA A 275 10.49 4.68 -21.75
C ALA A 275 10.56 5.49 -23.05
N ASP A 276 9.53 5.36 -23.87
CA ASP A 276 9.31 6.20 -25.03
C ASP A 276 8.52 7.44 -24.59
N ILE A 277 9.23 8.46 -24.10
CA ILE A 277 8.68 9.72 -23.57
C ILE A 277 9.65 10.88 -23.91
N PRO A 278 9.18 12.01 -24.46
CA PRO A 278 7.88 12.18 -25.09
C PRO A 278 7.76 11.26 -26.32
N ARG A 279 6.53 10.94 -26.71
CA ARG A 279 6.20 10.06 -27.86
C ARG A 279 6.04 10.88 -29.14
#